data_AF-D4N760-F1
#
_entry.id   AF-D4N760-F1
#
_cell.length_a   1.000
_cell.length_b   1.000
_cell.length_c   1.000
_cell.angle_alpha   90.00
_cell.angle_beta   90.00
_cell.angle_gamma   90.00
#
_symmetry.space_group_name_H-M   'P 1'
#
loop_
_entity.id
_entity.type
_entity.pdbx_description
1 polymer ?
#
loop_
_entity_poly.entity_id
_entity_poly.type
_entity_poly.pdbx_seq_one_letter_code
_entity_poly.pdbx_strand_id
1 'polypeptide(L)'
;MLDNYLMSIGGSEWIIIGLLVVILLFGAKKLPEFSRTIGKAMGEFEKVRSMSLKQTIDDESSYVGPRIAQAVDNERHKLEMLAESLGIDHINKNDEELRLLILDKINR
;
A
#
# COMPACT_ATOMS: atom_id res chain seq x y z
N MET A 1 13.67 -6.92 -45.52
CA MET A 1 13.02 -5.70 -46.08
C MET A 1 11.56 -5.59 -45.68
N LEU A 2 10.83 -6.71 -45.53
CA LEU A 2 9.46 -6.73 -45.01
C LEU A 2 9.38 -6.59 -43.48
N ASP A 3 10.39 -7.10 -42.76
CA ASP A 3 10.42 -7.10 -41.28
C ASP A 3 10.46 -5.69 -40.67
N ASN A 4 11.13 -4.75 -41.36
CA ASN A 4 11.20 -3.35 -40.93
C ASN A 4 9.86 -2.61 -41.12
N TYR A 5 9.00 -3.07 -42.03
CA TYR A 5 7.66 -2.48 -42.23
C TYR A 5 6.68 -2.95 -41.13
N LEU A 6 6.86 -4.20 -40.67
CA LEU A 6 6.10 -4.79 -39.57
C LEU A 6 6.39 -4.12 -38.22
N MET A 7 7.63 -3.67 -38.02
CA MET A 7 8.07 -2.93 -36.83
C MET A 7 7.82 -1.42 -36.93
N SER A 8 7.67 -0.88 -38.15
CA SER A 8 7.37 0.54 -38.40
C SER A 8 5.88 0.86 -38.30
N ILE A 9 5.00 -0.14 -38.47
CA ILE A 9 3.60 -0.07 -38.05
C ILE A 9 3.61 -0.13 -36.53
N GLY A 10 3.52 1.04 -35.91
CA GLY A 10 3.60 1.20 -34.46
C GLY A 10 2.55 0.34 -33.76
N GLY A 11 2.76 0.03 -32.48
CA GLY A 11 1.82 -0.79 -31.70
C GLY A 11 0.36 -0.28 -31.73
N SER A 12 0.13 0.99 -32.09
CA SER A 12 -1.18 1.59 -32.34
C SER A 12 -2.05 0.85 -33.36
N GLU A 13 -1.48 0.45 -34.50
CA GLU A 13 -2.23 -0.24 -35.55
C GLU A 13 -2.62 -1.65 -35.10
N TRP A 14 -1.75 -2.34 -34.35
CA TRP A 14 -2.06 -3.63 -33.74
C TRP A 14 -3.21 -3.54 -32.73
N ILE A 15 -3.29 -2.44 -31.95
CA ILE A 15 -4.41 -2.19 -31.05
C ILE A 15 -5.72 -2.02 -31.83
N ILE A 16 -5.70 -1.27 -32.93
CA ILE A 16 -6.88 -1.07 -33.77
C ILE A 16 -7.35 -2.39 -34.40
N ILE A 17 -6.43 -3.19 -34.94
CA ILE A 17 -6.73 -4.50 -35.52
C ILE A 17 -7.30 -5.44 -34.46
N GLY A 18 -6.68 -5.51 -33.28
CA GLY A 18 -7.17 -6.33 -32.16
C GLY A 18 -8.57 -5.94 -31.71
N LEU A 19 -8.84 -4.63 -31.61
CA LEU A 19 -10.16 -4.10 -31.28
C LEU A 19 -11.21 -4.49 -32.34
N LEU A 20 -10.86 -4.40 -33.62
CA LEU A 20 -11.73 -4.80 -34.73
C LEU A 20 -12.08 -6.29 -34.67
N VAL A 21 -11.11 -7.15 -34.39
CA VAL A 21 -11.33 -8.60 -34.21
C VAL A 21 -12.28 -8.86 -33.05
N VAL A 22 -12.05 -8.24 -31.90
CA VAL A 22 -12.94 -8.38 -30.73
C VAL A 22 -14.36 -7.89 -31.05
N ILE A 23 -14.50 -6.78 -31.77
CA ILE A 23 -15.81 -6.24 -32.19
C ILE A 23 -16.50 -7.17 -33.20
N LEU A 24 -15.77 -7.82 -34.11
CA LEU A 24 -16.37 -8.77 -35.06
C LEU A 24 -16.85 -10.05 -34.37
N LEU A 25 -16.08 -10.56 -33.40
CA LEU A 25 -16.43 -11.79 -32.69
C LEU A 25 -17.55 -11.59 -31.68
N PHE A 26 -17.51 -10.50 -30.91
CA PHE A 26 -18.43 -10.25 -29.79
C PHE A 26 -19.49 -9.18 -30.09
N GLY A 27 -19.32 -8.39 -31.14
CA GLY A 27 -20.17 -7.25 -31.48
C GLY A 27 -19.77 -5.96 -30.74
N ALA A 28 -19.86 -4.82 -31.43
CA ALA A 28 -19.53 -3.50 -30.85
C ALA A 28 -20.38 -3.13 -29.62
N LYS A 29 -21.57 -3.73 -29.47
CA LYS A 29 -22.46 -3.50 -28.33
C LYS A 29 -21.99 -4.17 -27.03
N LYS A 30 -21.18 -5.23 -27.11
CA LYS A 30 -20.71 -5.99 -25.93
C LYS A 30 -19.51 -5.37 -25.24
N LEU A 31 -18.65 -4.67 -25.98
CA LEU A 31 -17.50 -3.96 -25.43
C LEU A 31 -17.86 -2.93 -24.34
N PRO A 32 -18.84 -2.01 -24.54
CA PRO A 32 -19.24 -1.04 -23.52
C PRO A 32 -20.03 -1.67 -22.36
N GLU A 33 -20.73 -2.78 -22.60
CA GLU A 33 -21.44 -3.52 -21.56
C GLU A 33 -20.44 -4.20 -20.61
N PHE A 34 -19.41 -4.84 -21.17
CA PHE A 34 -18.33 -5.48 -20.43
C PHE A 34 -17.49 -4.49 -19.61
N SER A 35 -17.11 -3.35 -20.22
CA SER A 35 -16.34 -2.32 -19.50
C SER A 35 -17.12 -1.68 -18.36
N ARG A 36 -18.45 -1.53 -18.50
CA ARG A 36 -19.31 -1.05 -17.41
C ARG A 36 -19.33 -2.02 -16.24
N THR A 37 -19.41 -3.34 -16.49
CA THR A 37 -19.39 -4.35 -15.44
C THR A 37 -18.04 -4.42 -14.74
N ILE A 38 -16.94 -4.44 -15.50
CA ILE A 38 -15.58 -4.40 -14.91
C ILE A 38 -15.35 -3.10 -14.12
N GLY A 39 -15.76 -1.95 -14.67
CA GLY A 39 -15.61 -0.67 -14.01
C GLY A 39 -16.41 -0.59 -12.70
N LYS A 40 -17.62 -1.15 -12.66
CA LYS A 40 -18.41 -1.27 -11.43
C LYS A 40 -17.72 -2.17 -10.41
N ALA A 41 -17.27 -3.36 -10.82
CA ALA A 41 -16.58 -4.30 -9.95
C ALA A 41 -15.29 -3.70 -9.36
N MET A 42 -14.49 -3.02 -10.19
CA MET A 42 -13.27 -2.34 -9.74
C MET A 42 -13.59 -1.18 -8.80
N GLY A 43 -14.67 -0.42 -9.07
CA GLY A 43 -15.11 0.68 -8.21
C GLY A 43 -15.63 0.21 -6.85
N GLU A 44 -16.39 -0.90 -6.81
CA GLU A 44 -16.82 -1.52 -5.55
C GLU A 44 -15.64 -2.12 -4.80
N PHE A 45 -14.70 -2.76 -5.50
CA PHE A 45 -13.48 -3.29 -4.91
C PHE A 45 -12.63 -2.19 -4.26
N GLU A 46 -12.42 -1.06 -4.92
CA GLU A 46 -11.65 0.06 -4.36
C GLU A 46 -12.36 0.72 -3.17
N LYS A 47 -13.70 0.78 -3.18
CA LYS A 47 -14.49 1.21 -1.99
C LYS A 47 -14.28 0.27 -0.80
N VAL A 48 -14.33 -1.04 -1.03
CA VAL A 48 -14.09 -2.03 0.03
C VAL A 48 -12.65 -1.95 0.51
N ARG A 49 -11.67 -1.85 -0.39
CA ARG A 49 -10.25 -1.72 -0.05
C ARG A 49 -9.94 -0.45 0.74
N SER A 50 -10.51 0.68 0.33
CA SER A 50 -10.33 1.95 1.04
C SER A 50 -11.03 1.94 2.40
N MET A 51 -12.21 1.32 2.51
CA MET A 51 -12.91 1.16 3.77
C MET A 51 -12.18 0.18 4.70
N SER A 52 -11.67 -0.94 4.21
CA SER A 52 -10.92 -1.91 5.00
C SER A 52 -9.58 -1.35 5.47
N LEU A 53 -8.87 -0.62 4.62
CA LEU A 53 -7.62 0.05 5.00
C LEU A 53 -7.88 1.13 6.07
N LYS A 54 -8.96 1.88 5.91
CA LYS A 54 -9.37 2.88 6.90
C LYS A 54 -9.86 2.24 8.20
N GLN A 55 -10.53 1.09 8.14
CA GLN A 55 -10.90 0.31 9.31
C GLN A 55 -9.69 -0.29 10.02
N THR A 56 -8.64 -0.74 9.33
CA THR A 56 -7.41 -1.19 10.01
C THR A 56 -6.71 -0.03 10.73
N ILE A 57 -6.79 1.19 10.19
CA ILE A 57 -6.27 2.39 10.86
C ILE A 57 -7.18 2.83 12.02
N ASP A 58 -8.50 2.67 11.89
CA ASP A 58 -9.47 3.00 12.96
C ASP A 58 -9.59 1.89 14.03
N ASP A 59 -9.32 0.61 13.70
CA ASP A 59 -9.37 -0.53 14.62
C ASP A 59 -8.08 -0.67 15.44
N GLU A 60 -6.94 -0.17 14.95
CA GLU A 60 -5.77 0.16 15.80
C GLU A 60 -5.99 1.45 16.62
N SER A 61 -7.11 2.17 16.39
CA SER A 61 -7.57 3.32 17.16
C SER A 61 -8.73 3.00 18.13
N SER A 62 -9.00 1.72 18.40
CA SER A 62 -9.84 1.31 19.55
C SER A 62 -9.16 1.56 20.92
N TYR A 63 -8.36 2.63 21.02
CA TYR A 63 -8.16 3.38 22.24
C TYR A 63 -8.98 4.68 22.15
N VAL A 64 -10.11 4.73 22.86
CA VAL A 64 -10.89 5.96 23.06
C VAL A 64 -10.13 6.85 24.05
N GLY A 65 -9.08 7.51 23.56
CA GLY A 65 -8.25 8.45 24.32
C GLY A 65 -8.20 9.84 23.68
N PRO A 66 -8.07 10.92 24.46
CA PRO A 66 -8.03 12.29 23.93
C PRO A 66 -6.84 12.46 22.96
N ARG A 67 -7.10 13.06 21.79
CA ARG A 67 -6.09 13.36 20.76
C ARG A 67 -4.95 14.21 21.34
N ILE A 68 -3.80 13.60 21.66
CA ILE A 68 -2.57 14.33 22.00
C ILE A 68 -1.35 13.60 21.40
N ALA A 69 -0.63 14.29 20.50
CA ALA A 69 0.81 14.12 20.20
C ALA A 69 1.36 12.75 19.74
N GLN A 70 0.88 12.20 18.61
CA GLN A 70 1.41 10.94 18.05
C GLN A 70 2.63 11.11 17.12
N ALA A 71 3.61 11.92 17.51
CA ALA A 71 4.95 11.95 16.88
C ALA A 71 6.07 11.52 17.84
N VAL A 72 5.77 11.37 19.14
CA VAL A 72 6.75 11.05 20.19
C VAL A 72 6.66 9.58 20.65
N ASP A 73 5.56 8.90 20.36
CA ASP A 73 5.31 7.53 20.87
C ASP A 73 6.06 6.43 20.09
N ASN A 74 6.21 6.59 18.77
CA ASN A 74 6.84 5.57 17.92
C ASN A 74 8.36 5.40 18.15
N GLU A 75 9.08 6.46 18.53
CA GLU A 75 10.52 6.37 18.80
C GLU A 75 10.77 5.81 20.21
N ARG A 76 10.00 6.28 21.18
CA ARG A 76 10.06 5.79 22.56
C ARG A 76 9.79 4.28 22.64
N HIS A 77 8.71 3.81 21.99
CA HIS A 77 8.33 2.41 22.03
C HIS A 77 9.41 1.48 21.42
N LYS A 78 10.13 1.94 20.38
CA LYS A 78 11.26 1.19 19.81
C LYS A 78 12.43 1.07 20.79
N LEU A 79 12.72 2.14 21.52
CA LEU A 79 13.76 2.11 22.55
C LEU A 79 13.37 1.17 23.70
N GLU A 80 12.10 1.16 24.10
CA GLU A 80 11.59 0.26 25.13
C GLU A 80 11.67 -1.21 24.72
N MET A 81 11.28 -1.55 23.48
CA MET A 81 11.42 -2.93 22.97
C MET A 81 12.88 -3.41 22.96
N LEU A 82 13.82 -2.54 22.57
CA LEU A 82 15.25 -2.86 22.59
C LEU A 82 15.76 -3.02 24.01
N ALA A 83 15.35 -2.14 24.93
CA ALA A 83 15.72 -2.22 26.34
C ALA A 83 15.22 -3.52 26.98
N GLU A 84 13.96 -3.89 26.72
CA GLU A 84 13.37 -5.15 27.19
C GLU A 84 14.15 -6.37 26.66
N SER A 85 14.48 -6.38 25.36
CA SER A 85 15.26 -7.46 24.75
C SER A 85 16.67 -7.61 25.33
N LEU A 86 17.23 -6.52 25.85
CA LEU A 86 18.57 -6.45 26.44
C LEU A 86 18.56 -6.59 27.98
N GLY A 87 17.38 -6.72 28.59
CA GLY A 87 17.19 -6.76 30.04
C GLY A 87 17.57 -5.47 30.75
N ILE A 88 17.35 -4.32 30.10
CA ILE A 88 17.62 -2.98 30.62
C ILE A 88 16.34 -2.42 31.24
N ASP A 89 16.39 -2.01 32.50
CA ASP A 89 15.29 -1.30 33.16
C ASP A 89 15.07 0.08 32.50
N HIS A 90 13.91 0.27 31.90
CA HIS A 90 13.53 1.49 31.17
C HIS A 90 12.61 2.41 31.98
N ILE A 91 12.21 2.01 33.19
CA ILE A 91 11.26 2.75 34.03
C ILE A 91 11.93 4.01 34.60
N ASN A 92 11.26 5.16 34.50
CA ASN A 92 11.77 6.49 34.89
C ASN A 92 13.00 7.01 34.11
N LYS A 93 13.32 6.45 32.93
CA LYS A 93 14.41 6.95 32.08
C LYS A 93 13.90 7.87 30.98
N ASN A 94 14.68 8.88 30.60
CA ASN A 94 14.40 9.66 29.40
C ASN A 94 14.90 8.93 28.13
N ASP A 95 14.47 9.39 26.95
CA ASP A 95 14.77 8.74 25.66
C ASP A 95 16.27 8.71 25.35
N GLU A 96 17.00 9.78 25.72
CA GLU A 96 18.44 9.91 25.51
C GLU A 96 19.22 8.94 26.40
N GLU A 97 18.87 8.86 27.68
CA GLU A 97 19.42 7.92 28.65
C GLU A 97 19.18 6.47 28.23
N LEU A 98 17.95 6.15 27.80
CA LEU A 98 17.60 4.81 27.36
C LEU A 98 18.43 4.41 26.13
N ARG A 99 18.60 5.33 25.18
CA ARG A 99 19.43 5.13 24.00
C ARG A 99 20.90 4.92 24.35
N LEU A 100 21.44 5.68 25.29
CA LEU A 100 22.82 5.52 25.75
C LEU A 100 23.05 4.15 26.41
N LEU A 101 22.10 3.69 27.24
CA LEU A 101 22.19 2.38 27.89
C LEU A 101 22.11 1.23 26.90
N ILE A 102 21.25 1.33 25.89
CA ILE A 102 21.16 0.34 24.81
C ILE A 102 22.48 0.27 24.04
N LEU A 103 23.06 1.42 23.70
CA LEU A 103 24.32 1.47 22.95
C LEU A 103 25.50 0.94 23.77
N ASP A 104 25.59 1.28 25.06
CA ASP A 104 26.62 0.75 25.97
C ASP A 104 26.52 -0.78 26.09
N LYS A 105 25.29 -1.31 26.20
CA LYS A 105 25.04 -2.75 26.32
C LYS A 105 25.35 -3.53 25.04
N ILE A 106 25.11 -2.95 23.87
CA ILE A 106 25.41 -3.59 22.56
C ILE A 106 26.91 -3.57 22.27
N ASN A 107 27.63 -2.52 22.70
CA ASN A 107 29.05 -2.35 22.42
C ASN A 107 29.97 -3.02 23.45
N ARG A 108 29.41 -3.68 24.46
CA ARG A 108 30.11 -4.41 25.51
C ARG A 108 30.02 -5.92 25.29
#